data_AF-A0A7C6LJI0-F1
#
_entry.id   AF-A0A7C6LJI0-F1
#
_cell.length_a   1.000
_cell.length_b   1.000
_cell.length_c   1.000
_cell.angle_alpha   90.00
_cell.angle_beta   90.00
_cell.angle_gamma   90.00
#
_symmetry.space_group_name_H-M   'P 1'
#
loop_
_entity.id
_entity.type
_entity.pdbx_description
1 polymer ?
#
loop_
_entity_poly.entity_id
_entity_poly.type
_entity_poly.pdbx_seq_one_letter_code
_entity_poly.pdbx_strand_id
1 'polypeptide(L)'
;MPETVMVVEPHSEYIAQGCPTCHRGIEEGQTIVLCPRCKTAHHENCWFTRGGCGKVGCRGVASKKEQLGRPSAKSGDGPDEIQAVADPRASQLPVPVMIGIGLIVIFIAYLIFVR
;
A
#
# COMPACT_ATOMS: atom_id res chain seq x y z
N MET A 1 -16.49 -19.23 -21.10
CA MET A 1 -15.07 -18.86 -21.19
C MET A 1 -14.57 -18.56 -19.80
N PRO A 2 -13.45 -19.16 -19.37
CA PRO A 2 -12.83 -18.83 -18.08
C PRO A 2 -12.26 -17.41 -18.09
N GLU A 3 -12.37 -16.70 -16.98
CA GLU A 3 -11.59 -15.46 -16.76
C GLU A 3 -10.09 -15.75 -16.68
N THR A 4 -9.27 -14.78 -17.10
CA THR A 4 -7.80 -14.86 -17.00
C THR A 4 -7.37 -14.09 -15.76
N VAL A 5 -6.71 -14.79 -14.84
CA VAL A 5 -6.14 -14.22 -13.62
C VAL A 5 -4.63 -14.21 -13.75
N MET A 6 -4.01 -13.06 -13.54
CA MET A 6 -2.57 -12.88 -13.70
C MET A 6 -2.03 -11.84 -12.72
N VAL A 7 -0.74 -11.94 -12.45
CA VAL A 7 0.01 -10.95 -11.66
C VAL A 7 0.55 -9.92 -12.64
N VAL A 8 0.43 -8.64 -12.31
CA VAL A 8 0.90 -7.51 -13.11
C VAL A 8 2.43 -7.46 -13.05
N GLU A 9 3.08 -7.67 -14.18
CA GLU A 9 4.54 -7.52 -14.28
C GLU A 9 4.95 -6.04 -14.34
N PRO A 10 6.19 -5.70 -13.95
CA PRO A 10 6.76 -4.38 -14.16
C PRO A 10 6.65 -4.00 -15.64
N HIS A 11 6.16 -2.80 -15.95
CA HIS A 11 5.90 -2.28 -17.31
C HIS A 11 4.73 -2.91 -18.09
N SER A 12 3.81 -3.64 -17.44
CA SER A 12 2.63 -4.11 -18.16
C SER A 12 1.69 -2.98 -18.61
N GLU A 13 0.93 -3.20 -19.68
CA GLU A 13 -0.09 -2.26 -20.20
C GLU A 13 -1.25 -2.00 -19.22
N TYR A 14 -1.37 -2.83 -18.17
CA TYR A 14 -2.43 -2.75 -17.17
C TYR A 14 -2.09 -1.77 -16.05
N ILE A 15 -0.82 -1.35 -15.93
CA ILE A 15 -0.40 -0.36 -14.94
C ILE A 15 -1.14 0.96 -15.18
N ALA A 16 -1.59 1.58 -14.09
CA ALA A 16 -2.40 2.80 -14.08
C ALA A 16 -3.79 2.66 -14.76
N GLN A 17 -4.18 1.48 -15.25
CA GLN A 17 -5.56 1.27 -15.68
C GLN A 17 -6.48 1.32 -14.46
N GLY A 18 -7.52 2.13 -14.55
CA GLY A 18 -8.50 2.27 -13.46
C GLY A 18 -9.41 1.04 -13.36
N CYS A 19 -9.46 0.42 -12.20
CA CYS A 19 -10.42 -0.65 -11.92
C CYS A 19 -11.85 -0.07 -11.93
N PRO A 20 -12.78 -0.56 -12.77
CA PRO A 20 -14.15 -0.01 -12.84
C PRO A 20 -15.00 -0.19 -11.57
N THR A 21 -14.51 -0.94 -10.57
CA THR A 21 -15.23 -1.22 -9.33
C THR A 21 -14.82 -0.29 -8.19
N CYS A 22 -13.51 -0.08 -7.99
CA CYS A 22 -12.98 0.76 -6.91
C CYS A 22 -12.37 2.07 -7.41
N HIS A 23 -12.27 2.27 -8.73
CA HIS A 23 -11.72 3.46 -9.39
C HIS A 23 -10.24 3.76 -9.09
N ARG A 24 -9.55 2.86 -8.38
CA ARG A 24 -8.10 2.91 -8.17
C ARG A 24 -7.35 2.35 -9.37
N GLY A 25 -6.17 2.91 -9.64
CA GLY A 25 -5.24 2.40 -10.64
C GLY A 25 -4.66 1.04 -10.23
N ILE A 26 -4.41 0.19 -11.21
CA ILE A 26 -3.71 -1.07 -11.04
C ILE A 26 -2.19 -0.81 -10.98
N GLU A 27 -1.52 -1.48 -10.05
CA GLU A 27 -0.07 -1.35 -9.83
C GLU A 27 0.67 -2.65 -10.17
N GLU A 28 1.99 -2.55 -10.32
CA GLU A 28 2.86 -3.72 -10.47
C GLU A 28 2.76 -4.66 -9.26
N GLY A 29 2.93 -5.97 -9.49
CA GLY A 29 2.85 -7.00 -8.47
C GLY A 29 1.42 -7.32 -7.97
N GLN A 30 0.41 -6.54 -8.35
CA GLN A 30 -0.98 -6.84 -7.99
C GLN A 30 -1.56 -7.97 -8.85
N THR A 31 -2.51 -8.73 -8.30
CA THR A 31 -3.26 -9.73 -9.06
C THR A 31 -4.49 -9.08 -9.69
N ILE A 32 -4.62 -9.23 -11.01
CA ILE A 32 -5.75 -8.74 -11.78
C ILE A 32 -6.49 -9.86 -12.50
N VAL A 33 -7.75 -9.59 -12.80
CA VAL A 33 -8.64 -10.44 -13.57
C VAL A 33 -9.12 -9.68 -14.79
N LEU A 34 -8.92 -10.24 -15.97
CA LEU A 34 -9.47 -9.71 -17.20
C LEU A 34 -10.88 -10.25 -17.40
N CYS A 35 -11.84 -9.34 -17.60
CA CYS A 35 -13.21 -9.73 -17.93
C CYS A 35 -13.21 -10.59 -19.22
N PRO A 36 -13.77 -11.81 -19.23
CA PRO A 36 -13.76 -12.67 -20.42
C PRO A 36 -14.57 -12.08 -21.58
N ARG A 37 -15.46 -11.12 -21.30
CA ARG A 37 -16.32 -10.48 -22.30
C ARG A 37 -15.71 -9.20 -22.89
N CYS A 38 -15.29 -8.26 -22.05
CA CYS A 38 -14.86 -6.94 -22.49
C CYS A 38 -13.37 -6.66 -22.27
N LYS A 39 -12.62 -7.64 -21.75
CA LYS A 39 -11.17 -7.58 -21.47
C LYS A 39 -10.73 -6.45 -20.53
N THR A 40 -11.67 -5.78 -19.88
CA THR A 40 -11.36 -4.77 -18.87
C THR A 40 -10.70 -5.43 -17.66
N ALA A 41 -9.62 -4.81 -17.18
CA ALA A 41 -8.88 -5.26 -16.01
C ALA A 41 -9.60 -4.85 -14.72
N HIS A 42 -9.64 -5.79 -13.78
CA HIS A 42 -10.16 -5.59 -12.43
C HIS A 42 -9.14 -6.13 -11.43
N HIS A 43 -9.03 -5.52 -10.25
CA HIS A 43 -8.36 -6.21 -9.14
C HIS A 43 -9.07 -7.53 -8.84
N GLU A 44 -8.31 -8.57 -8.52
CA GLU A 44 -8.84 -9.88 -8.17
C GLU A 44 -9.95 -9.79 -7.12
N ASN A 45 -9.68 -9.08 -6.02
CA ASN A 45 -10.65 -8.93 -4.94
C ASN A 45 -11.91 -8.19 -5.40
N CYS A 46 -11.78 -7.14 -6.21
CA CYS A 46 -12.92 -6.38 -6.72
C CYS A 46 -13.77 -7.20 -7.70
N TRP A 47 -13.15 -8.09 -8.49
CA TRP A 47 -13.85 -8.98 -9.41
C TRP A 47 -14.75 -9.96 -8.67
N PHE A 48 -14.19 -10.69 -7.70
CA PHE A 48 -14.93 -11.72 -6.96
C PHE A 48 -15.91 -11.14 -5.94
N THR A 49 -15.56 -10.06 -5.23
CA THR A 49 -16.45 -9.44 -4.24
C THR A 49 -17.70 -8.83 -4.90
N ARG A 50 -17.56 -8.25 -6.09
CA ARG A 50 -18.71 -7.74 -6.86
C ARG A 50 -19.48 -8.84 -7.59
N GLY A 51 -18.88 -10.02 -7.78
CA GLY A 51 -19.45 -11.11 -8.58
C GLY A 51 -19.33 -10.91 -10.09
N GLY A 52 -18.47 -10.01 -10.58
CA GLY A 52 -18.26 -9.79 -12.00
C GLY A 52 -17.87 -8.36 -12.40
N CYS A 53 -18.04 -8.05 -13.70
CA CYS A 53 -17.47 -6.86 -14.34
C CYS A 53 -18.14 -5.55 -13.92
N GLY A 54 -17.35 -4.64 -13.36
CA GLY A 54 -17.68 -3.26 -12.98
C GLY A 54 -18.15 -2.33 -14.09
N LYS A 55 -17.78 -2.62 -15.34
CA LYS A 55 -17.96 -1.69 -16.47
C LYS A 55 -19.44 -1.55 -16.86
N VAL A 56 -19.88 -0.31 -17.02
CA VAL A 56 -21.23 0.01 -17.51
C VAL A 56 -21.49 -0.71 -18.84
N GLY A 57 -22.63 -1.41 -18.91
CA GLY A 57 -23.05 -2.17 -20.08
C GLY A 57 -22.42 -3.56 -20.23
N CYS A 58 -21.49 -3.98 -19.36
CA CYS A 58 -20.93 -5.33 -19.39
C CYS A 58 -21.67 -6.25 -18.40
N ARG A 59 -22.07 -7.44 -18.87
CA ARG A 59 -22.66 -8.51 -18.02
C ARG A 59 -21.68 -9.67 -17.86
N GLY A 60 -20.42 -9.38 -17.62
CA GLY A 60 -19.42 -10.39 -17.27
C GLY A 60 -19.62 -10.83 -15.83
N VAL A 61 -19.68 -12.15 -15.59
CA VAL A 61 -19.89 -12.73 -14.27
C VAL A 61 -18.62 -13.43 -13.80
N ALA A 62 -18.34 -13.37 -12.50
CA ALA A 62 -17.21 -14.09 -11.92
C ALA A 62 -17.52 -15.58 -11.80
N SER A 63 -16.53 -16.42 -12.08
CA SER A 63 -16.59 -17.83 -11.71
C SER A 63 -16.36 -18.00 -10.19
N LYS A 64 -16.68 -19.17 -9.65
CA LYS A 64 -16.47 -19.45 -8.21
C LYS A 64 -14.97 -19.50 -7.93
N LYS A 65 -14.51 -18.76 -6.91
CA LYS A 65 -13.09 -18.58 -6.52
C LYS A 65 -12.32 -19.90 -6.26
N GLU A 66 -13.02 -21.02 -6.03
CA GLU A 66 -12.47 -22.35 -5.77
C GLU A 66 -11.49 -22.87 -6.85
N GLN A 67 -11.50 -22.32 -8.06
CA GLN A 67 -10.76 -22.87 -9.21
C GLN A 67 -9.41 -22.19 -9.49
N LEU A 68 -9.01 -21.16 -8.75
CA LEU A 68 -7.79 -20.41 -9.00
C LEU A 68 -6.78 -20.62 -7.87
N GLY A 69 -6.10 -21.77 -7.92
CA GLY A 69 -5.01 -22.07 -6.99
C GLY A 69 -3.84 -21.11 -7.17
N ARG A 70 -3.75 -20.08 -6.33
CA ARG A 70 -2.50 -19.36 -6.06
C ARG A 70 -2.49 -18.71 -4.67
N PRO A 71 -1.31 -18.58 -4.01
CA PRO A 71 -1.19 -18.00 -2.69
C PRO A 71 -1.58 -16.52 -2.69
N SER A 72 -2.35 -16.13 -1.68
CA SER A 72 -2.77 -14.77 -1.37
C SER A 72 -1.55 -13.88 -1.09
N ALA A 73 -0.99 -13.25 -2.12
CA ALA A 73 -0.11 -12.11 -1.97
C ALA A 73 -0.99 -10.88 -1.77
N LYS A 74 -1.20 -10.55 -0.49
CA LYS A 74 -1.79 -9.33 0.08
C LYS A 74 -2.44 -8.38 -0.95
N SER A 75 -3.77 -8.34 -0.92
CA SER A 75 -4.54 -7.19 -1.42
C SER A 75 -3.96 -5.91 -0.82
N GLY A 76 -3.19 -5.17 -1.61
CA GLY A 76 -2.84 -3.79 -1.30
C GLY A 76 -4.11 -2.97 -1.43
N ASP A 77 -4.80 -2.76 -0.32
CA ASP A 77 -5.57 -1.54 -0.17
C ASP A 77 -4.58 -0.39 -0.26
N GLY A 78 -4.79 0.47 -1.26
CA GLY A 78 -3.83 1.48 -1.71
C GLY A 78 -3.31 2.40 -0.61
N PRO A 79 -2.23 3.14 -0.87
CA PRO A 79 -1.71 4.11 0.06
C PRO A 79 -2.56 5.39 0.01
N ASP A 80 -3.80 5.30 0.50
CA ASP A 80 -4.60 6.48 0.85
C ASP A 80 -4.45 6.78 2.34
N GLU A 81 -3.21 6.84 2.82
CA GLU A 81 -2.82 7.79 3.86
C GLU A 81 -1.30 7.81 3.91
N ILE A 82 -0.69 8.91 3.43
CA ILE A 82 0.51 9.39 4.11
C ILE A 82 0.01 9.85 5.49
N GLN A 83 -0.25 8.90 6.38
CA GLN A 83 -0.08 9.16 7.79
C GLN A 83 1.42 9.38 7.93
N ALA A 84 1.79 10.66 7.88
CA ALA A 84 2.80 11.15 8.77
C ALA A 84 2.40 10.64 10.15
N VAL A 85 2.89 9.44 10.50
CA VAL A 85 3.00 9.04 11.89
C VAL A 85 3.94 10.09 12.45
N ALA A 86 3.35 11.18 12.96
CA ALA A 86 4.02 12.08 13.85
C ALA A 86 4.50 11.18 15.00
N ASP A 87 5.77 10.77 14.94
CA ASP A 87 6.37 10.01 16.01
C ASP A 87 6.26 10.88 17.26
N PRO A 88 5.48 10.48 18.28
CA PRO A 88 5.33 11.26 19.50
C PRO A 88 6.64 11.36 20.30
N ARG A 89 7.75 10.77 19.81
CA ARG A 89 9.10 10.91 20.36
C ARG A 89 9.82 12.19 19.95
N ALA A 90 9.30 12.99 19.02
CA ALA A 90 9.94 14.24 18.61
C ALA A 90 9.94 15.34 19.69
N SER A 91 9.27 15.13 20.83
CA SER A 91 9.23 16.06 21.98
C SER A 91 10.00 15.58 23.22
N GLN A 92 10.67 14.43 23.18
CA GLN A 92 11.60 14.02 24.23
C GLN A 92 13.03 14.32 23.77
N LEU A 93 13.63 15.41 24.28
CA LEU A 93 15.08 15.56 24.16
C LEU A 93 15.72 14.27 24.70
N PRO A 94 16.54 13.57 23.91
CA PRO A 94 17.10 12.30 24.32
C PRO A 94 17.94 12.52 25.59
N VAL A 95 17.68 11.72 26.63
CA VAL A 95 18.41 11.73 27.92
C VAL A 95 19.93 11.99 27.80
N PRO A 96 20.68 11.47 26.80
CA PRO A 96 22.11 11.82 26.64
C PRO A 96 22.41 13.32 26.43
N VAL A 97 21.48 14.11 25.89
CA VAL A 97 21.68 15.56 25.67
C VAL A 97 21.64 16.34 26.99
N MET A 98 20.79 15.93 27.93
CA MET A 98 20.73 16.56 29.26
C MET A 98 21.99 16.28 30.10
N ILE A 99 22.56 15.08 29.95
CA ILE A 99 23.83 14.69 30.59
C ILE A 99 24.97 15.57 30.06
N GLY A 100 25.02 15.82 28.75
CA GLY A 100 26.05 16.68 28.13
C GLY A 100 26.01 18.13 28.64
N ILE A 101 24.82 18.74 28.71
CA ILE A 101 24.66 20.13 29.17
C ILE A 101 25.10 20.27 30.63
N GLY A 102 24.74 19.31 31.49
CA GLY A 102 25.13 19.31 32.91
C GLY A 102 26.64 19.28 33.11
N LEU A 103 27.36 18.41 32.38
CA LEU A 103 28.82 18.31 32.46
C LEU A 103 29.51 19.61 32.01
N ILE A 104 28.99 20.27 30.97
CA ILE A 104 29.53 21.53 30.47
C ILE A 104 29.38 22.65 31.49
N VAL A 105 28.21 22.79 32.13
CA VAL A 105 27.98 23.82 33.15
C VAL A 105 28.86 23.60 34.38
N ILE A 106 28.98 22.35 34.84
CA ILE A 106 29.84 21.99 35.98
C ILE A 106 31.31 22.30 35.67
N PHE A 107 31.77 21.96 34.46
CA PHE A 107 33.14 22.23 34.03
C PHE A 107 33.43 23.73 33.96
N ILE A 108 32.51 24.54 33.40
CA ILE A 108 32.66 26.00 33.35
C ILE A 108 32.69 26.58 34.77
N ALA A 109 31.78 26.16 35.65
CA ALA A 109 31.77 26.62 37.04
C ALA A 109 33.08 26.27 37.78
N TYR A 110 33.60 25.05 37.57
CA TYR A 110 34.89 24.63 38.11
C TYR A 110 36.05 25.51 37.62
N LEU A 111 36.10 25.81 36.32
CA LEU A 111 37.12 26.70 35.75
C LEU A 111 37.05 28.13 36.29
N ILE A 112 35.85 28.62 36.64
CA ILE A 112 35.66 29.93 37.27
C ILE A 112 36.10 29.92 38.74
N PHE A 113 35.85 28.83 39.47
CA PHE A 113 36.13 28.74 40.91
C PHE A 113 37.58 28.39 41.25
N VAL A 114 38.29 27.70 40.35
CA VAL A 114 39.69 27.27 40.53
C VAL A 114 40.69 28.26 39.90
N ARG A 115 40.19 29.29 39.23
CA ARG A 115 40.97 30.40 38.70
C ARG A 115 40.93 31.58 39.66
#